data_AF-A0A183BF28-F1
#
_entry.id   AF-A0A183BF28-F1
#
_cell.length_a   1.000
_cell.length_b   1.000
_cell.length_c   1.000
_cell.angle_alpha   90.00
_cell.angle_beta   90.00
_cell.angle_gamma   90.00
#
_symmetry.space_group_name_H-M   'P 1'
#
loop_
_entity.id
_entity.type
_entity.pdbx_description
1 polymer ?
#
loop_
_entity_poly.entity_id
_entity_poly.type
_entity_poly.pdbx_seq_one_letter_code
_entity_poly.pdbx_strand_id
1 'polypeptide(L)'
;MAVSQEDEIVSKAKSAILALESLKTEQEKSLSGFQSSLSQSHAGDEPENLYAKEMVDPLGVIVQRIQNGLEDADVLLVMYEYLQKAEAEKQKLKYQARRLFQENTWLREELTYVQDRYRESEQRVVILQEQVKEHEFNAELRKYDSSEPTDQAGLGNGDATTAKTALDLGFPPEDKEDGDQDSHVVCIGVAALLFLKEV
;
A
#
# COMPACT_ATOMS: atom_id res chain seq x y z
N MET A 1 -6.09 23.48 14.72
CA MET A 1 -4.81 22.81 14.45
C MET A 1 -3.88 23.16 15.59
N ALA A 2 -3.40 22.16 16.34
CA ALA A 2 -2.37 22.41 17.34
C ALA A 2 -1.07 22.72 16.60
N VAL A 3 -0.44 23.85 16.95
CA VAL A 3 0.89 24.23 16.45
C VAL A 3 1.88 23.20 17.01
N SER A 4 2.76 22.66 16.17
CA SER A 4 3.76 21.69 16.64
C SER A 4 4.70 22.40 17.62
N GLN A 5 5.21 21.69 18.62
CA GLN A 5 6.22 22.23 19.55
C GLN A 5 7.43 22.80 18.78
N GLU A 6 7.76 22.21 17.64
CA GLU A 6 8.82 22.65 16.73
C GLU A 6 8.50 24.00 16.09
N ASP A 7 7.26 24.21 15.65
CA ASP A 7 6.82 25.47 15.03
C ASP A 7 6.87 26.62 16.06
N GLU A 8 6.57 26.34 17.33
CA GLU A 8 6.66 27.32 18.40
C GLU A 8 8.12 27.72 18.66
N ILE A 9 9.05 26.76 18.64
CA ILE A 9 10.49 27.02 18.77
C ILE A 9 10.99 27.88 17.60
N VAL A 10 10.59 27.56 16.37
CA VAL A 10 10.96 28.33 15.18
C VAL A 10 10.38 29.73 15.21
N SER A 11 9.13 29.91 15.69
CA SER A 11 8.52 31.22 15.87
C SER A 11 9.29 32.08 16.89
N LYS A 12 9.69 31.48 18.02
CA LYS A 12 10.54 32.15 19.02
C LYS A 12 11.92 32.50 18.44
N ALA A 13 12.54 31.60 17.67
CA ALA A 13 13.81 31.85 17.01
C ALA A 13 13.72 33.03 16.02
N LYS A 14 12.68 33.07 15.17
CA LYS A 14 12.42 34.19 14.25
C LYS A 14 12.24 35.52 14.99
N SER A 15 11.55 35.50 16.13
CA SER A 15 11.36 36.68 16.97
C SER A 15 12.68 37.17 17.58
N ALA A 16 13.55 36.24 18.00
CA ALA A 16 14.88 36.56 18.52
C ALA A 16 15.81 37.12 17.42
N ILE A 17 15.74 36.58 16.20
CA ILE A 17 16.46 37.10 15.03
C ILE A 17 16.09 38.56 14.77
N LEU A 18 14.79 38.90 14.72
CA LEU A 18 14.33 40.29 14.53
C LEU A 18 14.83 41.23 15.65
N ALA A 19 14.85 40.75 16.89
CA ALA A 19 15.37 41.52 18.02
C ALA A 19 16.89 41.75 17.90
N LEU A 20 17.64 40.74 17.46
CA LEU A 20 19.08 40.84 17.23
C LEU A 20 19.42 41.73 16.03
N GLU A 21 18.64 41.70 14.95
CA GLU A 21 18.78 42.61 13.81
C GLU A 21 18.58 44.06 14.27
N SER A 22 17.52 44.33 15.04
CA SER A 22 17.28 45.66 15.61
C SER A 22 18.46 46.11 16.47
N LEU A 23 18.94 45.24 17.38
CA LEU A 23 20.07 45.56 18.24
C LEU A 23 21.34 45.82 17.42
N LYS A 24 21.61 45.00 16.41
CA LYS A 24 22.76 45.18 15.51
C LYS A 24 22.75 46.56 14.86
N THR A 25 21.61 46.98 14.30
CA THR A 25 21.49 48.29 13.65
C THR A 25 21.73 49.45 14.63
N GLU A 26 21.29 49.31 15.90
CA GLU A 26 21.55 50.29 16.94
C GLU A 26 23.04 50.37 17.32
N GLN A 27 23.71 49.23 17.43
CA GLN A 27 25.14 49.17 17.72
C GLN A 27 25.98 49.71 16.55
N GLU A 28 25.62 49.40 15.30
CA GLU A 28 26.25 49.95 14.09
C GLU A 28 26.08 51.47 14.00
N LYS A 29 24.89 51.98 14.33
CA LYS A 29 24.63 53.42 14.42
C LYS A 29 25.48 54.10 15.50
N SER A 30 25.61 53.46 16.66
CA SER A 30 26.47 53.98 17.75
C SER A 30 27.95 53.96 17.36
N LEU A 31 28.42 52.88 16.74
CA LEU A 31 29.78 52.72 16.22
C LEU A 31 30.14 53.80 15.20
N SER A 32 29.27 53.99 14.20
CA SER A 32 29.46 55.01 13.16
C SER A 32 29.41 56.43 13.75
N GLY A 33 28.61 56.66 14.79
CA GLY A 33 28.62 57.90 15.58
C GLY A 33 29.99 58.17 16.22
N PHE A 34 30.56 57.20 16.95
CA PHE A 34 31.88 57.34 17.57
C PHE A 34 33.00 57.54 16.55
N GLN A 35 32.97 56.78 15.44
CA GLN A 35 33.93 56.92 14.35
C GLN A 35 33.85 58.30 13.66
N SER A 36 32.64 58.83 13.51
CA SER A 36 32.42 60.18 12.95
C SER A 36 32.94 61.27 13.88
N SER A 37 32.67 61.18 15.19
CA SER A 37 33.19 62.12 16.20
C SER A 37 34.73 62.13 16.22
N LEU A 38 35.35 60.95 16.16
CA LEU A 38 36.81 60.80 16.11
C LEU A 38 37.40 61.39 14.81
N SER A 39 36.68 61.33 13.69
CA SER A 39 37.12 61.87 12.40
C SER A 39 36.96 63.40 12.29
N GLN A 40 36.01 63.99 13.01
CA GLN A 40 35.70 65.43 12.98
C GLN A 40 36.49 66.24 14.02
N SER A 41 37.05 65.60 15.05
CA SER A 41 37.84 66.29 16.06
C SER A 41 39.27 66.58 15.57
N HIS A 42 39.67 67.85 15.64
CA HIS A 42 41.03 68.31 15.31
C HIS A 42 41.99 68.32 16.53
N ALA A 43 41.50 67.99 17.73
CA ALA A 43 42.29 67.92 18.96
C ALA A 43 42.11 66.54 19.62
N GLY A 44 43.15 65.70 19.56
CA GLY A 44 43.10 64.29 19.95
C GLY A 44 42.99 64.02 21.47
N ASP A 45 43.19 65.04 22.31
CA ASP A 45 43.30 64.90 23.76
C ASP A 45 42.04 65.34 24.54
N GLU A 46 40.94 65.68 23.86
CA GLU A 46 39.67 65.91 24.55
C GLU A 46 39.15 64.62 25.20
N PRO A 47 38.63 64.68 26.45
CA PRO A 47 38.16 63.50 27.18
C PRO A 47 37.05 62.73 26.43
N GLU A 48 36.21 63.44 25.67
CA GLU A 48 35.16 62.84 24.83
C GLU A 48 35.74 62.06 23.64
N ASN A 49 36.89 62.49 23.11
CA ASN A 49 37.56 61.86 21.97
C ASN A 49 38.31 60.59 22.40
N LEU A 50 38.95 60.63 23.57
CA LEU A 50 39.54 59.46 24.23
C LEU A 50 38.49 58.39 24.52
N TYR A 51 37.34 58.80 25.08
CA TYR A 51 36.21 57.89 25.32
C TYR A 51 35.68 57.25 24.03
N ALA A 52 35.46 58.06 22.98
CA ALA A 52 35.02 57.54 21.68
C ALA A 52 35.99 56.50 21.12
N LYS A 53 37.30 56.75 21.23
CA LYS A 53 38.34 55.80 20.79
C LYS A 53 38.31 54.48 21.57
N GLU A 54 38.13 54.53 22.89
CA GLU A 54 38.02 53.32 23.72
C GLU A 54 36.76 52.49 23.44
N MET A 55 35.67 53.12 22.98
CA MET A 55 34.40 52.43 22.70
C MET A 55 34.33 51.79 21.31
N VAL A 56 35.10 52.25 20.31
CA VAL A 56 35.02 51.74 18.93
C VAL A 56 35.34 50.24 18.85
N ASP A 57 36.44 49.79 19.45
CA ASP A 57 36.88 48.39 19.33
C ASP A 57 35.92 47.41 20.03
N PRO A 58 35.50 47.61 21.30
CA PRO A 58 34.54 46.73 21.96
C PRO A 58 33.19 46.66 21.22
N LEU A 59 32.71 47.79 20.71
CA LEU A 59 31.44 47.85 20.00
C LEU A 59 31.52 47.13 18.65
N GLY A 60 32.66 47.24 17.95
CA GLY A 60 32.93 46.47 16.74
C GLY A 60 32.90 44.96 16.97
N VAL A 61 33.48 44.49 18.09
CA VAL A 61 33.40 43.07 18.49
C VAL A 61 31.96 42.64 18.76
N ILE A 62 31.15 43.48 19.41
CA ILE A 62 29.73 43.17 19.68
C ILE A 62 28.95 43.05 18.37
N VAL A 63 29.10 44.01 17.45
CA VAL A 63 28.45 43.98 16.13
C VAL A 63 28.81 42.70 15.37
N GLN A 64 30.10 42.33 15.35
CA GLN A 64 30.56 41.11 14.70
C GLN A 64 29.95 39.85 15.34
N ARG A 65 29.87 39.78 16.67
CA ARG A 65 29.25 38.65 17.36
C ARG A 65 27.77 38.51 17.03
N ILE A 66 27.03 39.63 16.99
CA ILE A 66 25.61 39.62 16.62
C ILE A 66 25.46 39.17 15.16
N GLN A 67 26.31 39.65 14.25
CA GLN A 67 26.31 39.23 12.85
C GLN A 67 26.53 37.72 12.71
N ASN A 68 27.55 37.16 13.35
CA ASN A 68 27.81 35.72 13.29
C ASN A 68 26.62 34.91 13.83
N GLY A 69 26.01 35.37 14.93
CA GLY A 69 24.84 34.70 15.50
C GLY A 69 23.61 34.76 14.59
N LEU A 70 23.43 35.83 13.82
CA LEU A 70 22.37 35.93 12.80
C LEU A 70 22.62 34.98 11.63
N GLU A 71 23.86 34.90 11.13
CA GLU A 71 24.25 33.96 10.07
C GLU A 71 24.04 32.50 10.48
N ASP A 72 24.42 32.14 11.70
CA ASP A 72 24.17 30.81 12.27
C ASP A 72 22.65 30.52 12.38
N ALA A 73 21.86 31.51 12.77
CA ALA A 73 20.41 31.37 12.89
C ALA A 73 19.72 31.17 11.54
N ASP A 74 20.19 31.85 10.49
CA ASP A 74 19.69 31.66 9.12
C ASP A 74 19.96 30.23 8.62
N VAL A 75 21.15 29.69 8.90
CA VAL A 75 21.47 28.29 8.56
C VAL A 75 20.51 27.33 9.28
N LEU A 76 20.21 27.57 10.54
CA LEU A 76 19.26 26.74 11.31
C LEU A 76 17.83 26.81 10.75
N LEU A 77 17.36 27.98 10.32
CA LEU A 77 16.04 28.13 9.70
C LEU A 77 15.95 27.36 8.38
N VAL A 78 16.97 27.47 7.52
CA VAL A 78 17.04 26.72 6.26
C VAL A 78 17.08 25.22 6.53
N MET A 79 17.89 24.78 7.50
CA MET A 79 17.96 23.37 7.90
C MET A 79 16.61 22.83 8.38
N TYR A 80 15.87 23.62 9.17
CA TYR A 80 14.52 23.25 9.60
C TYR A 80 13.57 23.07 8.41
N GLU A 81 13.59 23.96 7.41
CA GLU A 81 12.77 23.80 6.19
C GLU A 81 13.11 22.53 5.41
N TYR A 82 14.40 22.19 5.30
CA TYR A 82 14.83 20.94 4.67
C TYR A 82 14.34 19.72 5.44
N LEU A 83 14.40 19.75 6.78
CA LEU A 83 13.91 18.68 7.62
C LEU A 83 12.40 18.45 7.40
N GLN A 84 11.61 19.53 7.38
CA GLN A 84 10.16 19.46 7.11
C GLN A 84 9.85 18.83 5.74
N LYS A 85 10.60 19.20 4.69
CA LYS A 85 10.47 18.60 3.35
C LYS A 85 10.80 17.09 3.38
N ALA A 86 11.90 16.73 4.02
CA ALA A 86 12.34 15.33 4.14
C ALA A 86 11.33 14.48 4.92
N GLU A 87 10.75 15.02 5.99
CA GLU A 87 9.71 14.35 6.77
C GLU A 87 8.43 14.16 5.97
N ALA A 88 7.98 15.18 5.23
CA ALA A 88 6.83 15.07 4.34
C ALA A 88 7.04 13.98 3.27
N GLU A 89 8.23 13.92 2.67
CA GLU A 89 8.59 12.89 1.69
C GLU A 89 8.60 11.49 2.31
N LYS A 90 9.17 11.34 3.51
CA LYS A 90 9.14 10.08 4.27
C LYS A 90 7.70 9.61 4.53
N GLN A 91 6.79 10.50 4.94
CA GLN A 91 5.39 10.12 5.16
C GLN A 91 4.69 9.73 3.85
N LYS A 92 4.98 10.44 2.75
CA LYS A 92 4.47 10.10 1.41
C LYS A 92 4.91 8.71 0.97
N LEU A 93 6.20 8.39 1.11
CA LEU A 93 6.72 7.06 0.77
C LEU A 93 6.11 5.96 1.64
N LYS A 94 5.96 6.22 2.95
CA LYS A 94 5.30 5.29 3.88
C LYS A 94 3.86 5.01 3.48
N TYR A 95 3.11 6.02 3.05
CA TYR A 95 1.76 5.85 2.53
C TYR A 95 1.75 5.03 1.24
N GLN A 96 2.63 5.35 0.28
CA GLN A 96 2.73 4.61 -0.99
C GLN A 96 3.08 3.14 -0.78
N ALA A 97 4.03 2.83 0.11
CA ALA A 97 4.39 1.47 0.45
C ALA A 97 3.19 0.68 0.99
N ARG A 98 2.38 1.28 1.88
CA ARG A 98 1.15 0.66 2.38
C ARG A 98 0.12 0.43 1.28
N ARG A 99 -0.09 1.43 0.41
CA ARG A 99 -1.04 1.31 -0.71
C ARG A 99 -0.63 0.20 -1.68
N LEU A 100 0.64 0.15 -2.07
CA LEU A 100 1.17 -0.87 -2.98
C LEU A 100 1.10 -2.26 -2.36
N PHE A 101 1.35 -2.39 -1.06
CA PHE A 101 1.17 -3.66 -0.36
C PHE A 101 -0.30 -4.13 -0.42
N GLN A 102 -1.26 -3.26 -0.13
CA GLN A 102 -2.69 -3.58 -0.24
C GLN A 102 -3.09 -3.96 -1.66
N GLU A 103 -2.63 -3.19 -2.66
CA GLU A 103 -2.87 -3.48 -4.07
C GLU A 103 -2.28 -4.84 -4.48
N ASN A 104 -1.07 -5.16 -4.02
CA ASN A 104 -0.45 -6.45 -4.30
C ASN A 104 -1.22 -7.62 -3.68
N THR A 105 -1.66 -7.48 -2.43
CA THR A 105 -2.50 -8.48 -1.76
C THR A 105 -3.81 -8.67 -2.53
N TRP A 106 -4.48 -7.57 -2.86
CA TRP A 106 -5.73 -7.62 -3.62
C TRP A 106 -5.56 -8.30 -4.99
N LEU A 107 -4.49 -8.00 -5.72
CA LEU A 107 -4.20 -8.65 -7.00
C LEU A 107 -3.92 -10.16 -6.85
N ARG A 108 -3.30 -10.60 -5.75
CA ARG A 108 -3.08 -12.03 -5.47
C ARG A 108 -4.39 -12.75 -5.14
N GLU A 109 -5.27 -12.10 -4.38
CA GLU A 109 -6.61 -12.60 -4.07
C GLU A 109 -7.45 -12.69 -5.35
N GLU A 110 -7.44 -11.65 -6.19
CA GLU A 110 -8.15 -11.62 -7.47
C GLU A 110 -7.63 -12.69 -8.44
N LEU A 111 -6.30 -12.88 -8.50
CA LEU A 111 -5.72 -13.94 -9.32
C LEU A 111 -6.17 -15.33 -8.87
N THR A 112 -6.14 -15.59 -7.56
CA THR A 112 -6.64 -16.84 -6.98
C THR A 112 -8.12 -17.05 -7.33
N TYR A 113 -8.94 -16.02 -7.15
CA TYR A 113 -10.37 -16.05 -7.48
C TYR A 113 -10.62 -16.41 -8.95
N VAL A 114 -9.94 -15.76 -9.89
CA VAL A 114 -10.09 -16.03 -11.33
C VAL A 114 -9.62 -17.45 -11.68
N GLN A 115 -8.52 -17.91 -11.08
CA GLN A 115 -8.02 -19.28 -11.31
C GLN A 115 -9.02 -20.34 -10.84
N ASP A 116 -9.69 -20.13 -9.71
CA ASP A 116 -10.68 -21.06 -9.20
C ASP A 116 -11.92 -21.11 -10.10
N ARG A 117 -12.40 -19.94 -10.55
CA ARG A 117 -13.50 -19.86 -11.53
C ARG A 117 -13.16 -20.51 -12.86
N TYR A 118 -11.91 -20.37 -13.31
CA TYR A 118 -11.42 -21.03 -14.51
C TYR A 118 -11.47 -22.56 -14.34
N ARG A 119 -10.95 -23.10 -13.23
CA ARG A 119 -10.99 -24.55 -12.93
C ARG A 119 -12.42 -25.10 -12.85
N GLU A 120 -13.33 -24.37 -12.20
CA GLU A 120 -14.77 -24.73 -12.17
C GLU A 120 -15.36 -24.82 -13.58
N SER A 121 -14.96 -23.88 -14.47
CA SER A 121 -15.44 -23.87 -15.85
C SER A 121 -14.88 -25.05 -16.66
N GLU A 122 -13.60 -25.40 -16.48
CA GLU A 122 -12.98 -26.56 -17.12
C GLU A 122 -13.66 -27.87 -16.68
N GLN A 123 -13.89 -28.03 -15.38
CA GLN A 123 -14.62 -29.18 -14.83
C GLN A 123 -16.03 -29.28 -15.44
N ARG A 124 -16.74 -28.16 -15.52
CA ARG A 124 -18.07 -28.12 -16.15
C ARG A 124 -18.04 -28.51 -17.62
N VAL A 125 -17.03 -28.07 -18.38
CA VAL A 125 -16.87 -28.46 -19.78
C VAL A 125 -16.67 -29.96 -19.91
N VAL A 126 -15.85 -30.59 -19.06
CA VAL A 126 -15.65 -32.05 -19.07
C VAL A 126 -16.96 -32.79 -18.76
N ILE A 127 -17.70 -32.36 -17.74
CA ILE A 127 -19.00 -32.96 -17.38
C ILE A 127 -19.98 -32.86 -18.55
N LEU A 128 -20.08 -31.70 -19.18
CA LEU A 128 -20.96 -31.49 -20.33
C LEU A 128 -20.54 -32.35 -21.53
N GLN A 129 -19.24 -32.48 -21.80
CA GLN A 129 -18.75 -33.37 -22.86
C GLN A 129 -19.11 -34.83 -22.60
N GLU A 130 -19.07 -35.27 -21.35
CA GLU A 130 -19.46 -36.65 -21.01
C GLU A 130 -20.96 -36.87 -21.14
N GLN A 131 -21.79 -35.91 -20.68
CA GLN A 131 -23.24 -35.95 -20.89
C GLN A 131 -23.62 -35.96 -22.38
N VAL A 132 -22.91 -35.20 -23.22
CA VAL A 132 -23.12 -35.21 -24.67
C VAL A 132 -22.85 -36.61 -25.23
N LYS A 133 -21.72 -37.23 -24.88
CA LYS A 133 -21.42 -38.60 -25.32
C LYS A 133 -22.45 -39.61 -24.82
N GLU A 134 -22.87 -39.50 -23.56
CA GLU A 134 -23.91 -40.35 -22.97
C GLU A 134 -25.24 -40.23 -23.74
N HIS A 135 -25.64 -39.00 -24.06
CA HIS A 135 -26.84 -38.75 -24.87
C HIS A 135 -26.71 -39.28 -26.30
N GLU A 136 -25.54 -39.13 -26.94
CA GLU A 136 -25.25 -39.71 -28.26
C GLU A 136 -25.35 -41.23 -28.23
N PHE A 137 -24.73 -41.88 -27.24
CA PHE A 137 -24.81 -43.32 -27.04
C PHE A 137 -26.26 -43.80 -26.83
N ASN A 138 -27.03 -43.11 -25.98
CA ASN A 138 -28.44 -43.42 -25.75
C ASN A 138 -29.29 -43.25 -27.02
N ALA A 139 -29.00 -42.25 -27.84
CA ALA A 139 -29.67 -42.04 -29.12
C ALA A 139 -29.34 -43.15 -30.14
N GLU A 140 -28.10 -43.66 -30.13
CA GLU A 140 -27.71 -44.82 -30.93
C GLU A 140 -28.40 -46.11 -30.48
N LEU A 141 -28.48 -46.37 -29.18
CA LEU A 141 -29.14 -47.55 -28.64
C LEU A 141 -30.62 -47.62 -29.05
N ARG A 142 -31.34 -46.49 -28.98
CA ARG A 142 -32.75 -46.38 -29.39
C ARG A 142 -33.01 -46.69 -30.87
N LYS A 143 -32.00 -46.56 -31.76
CA LYS A 143 -32.14 -46.95 -33.18
C LYS A 143 -32.35 -48.45 -33.31
N TYR A 144 -31.79 -49.25 -32.40
CA TYR A 144 -31.95 -50.70 -32.40
C TYR A 144 -33.30 -51.12 -31.83
N ASP A 145 -33.81 -50.43 -30.81
CA ASP A 145 -35.17 -50.65 -30.27
C ASP A 145 -36.28 -50.37 -31.32
N SER A 146 -36.01 -49.49 -32.28
CA SER A 146 -36.96 -49.13 -33.36
C SER A 146 -36.84 -50.03 -34.60
N SER A 147 -35.86 -50.94 -34.62
CA SER A 147 -35.55 -51.80 -35.77
C SER A 147 -36.10 -53.23 -35.67
N GLU A 148 -36.81 -53.55 -34.59
CA GLU A 148 -37.70 -54.71 -34.57
C GLU A 148 -38.86 -54.44 -35.54
N PRO A 149 -39.12 -55.32 -36.54
CA PRO A 149 -40.35 -55.22 -37.30
C PRO A 149 -41.50 -55.36 -36.31
N THR A 150 -42.37 -54.35 -36.27
CA THR A 150 -43.66 -54.45 -35.59
C THR A 150 -44.53 -55.44 -36.38
N ASP A 151 -44.21 -56.72 -36.26
CA ASP A 151 -45.09 -57.81 -36.61
C ASP A 151 -45.49 -58.49 -35.31
N GLN A 152 -46.77 -58.23 -34.99
CA GLN A 152 -47.64 -59.00 -34.10
C GLN A 152 -47.59 -58.72 -32.59
N ALA A 153 -48.63 -58.00 -32.19
CA ALA A 153 -49.54 -58.38 -31.10
C ALA A 153 -48.93 -58.55 -29.70
N GLY A 154 -49.13 -57.54 -28.86
CA GLY A 154 -49.04 -57.73 -27.42
C GLY A 154 -48.87 -56.46 -26.63
N LEU A 155 -49.95 -55.70 -26.44
CA LEU A 155 -50.05 -54.82 -25.28
C LEU A 155 -49.87 -55.68 -24.01
N GLY A 156 -48.76 -55.51 -23.30
CA GLY A 156 -48.49 -56.30 -22.09
C GLY A 156 -47.27 -55.87 -21.29
N ASN A 157 -47.41 -54.76 -20.54
CA ASN A 157 -46.75 -54.49 -19.26
C ASN A 157 -45.25 -54.86 -19.11
N GLY A 158 -44.35 -53.95 -19.50
CA GLY A 158 -42.89 -54.07 -19.33
C GLY A 158 -42.33 -53.85 -17.92
N ASP A 159 -43.13 -54.13 -16.87
CA ASP A 159 -42.71 -53.95 -15.47
C ASP A 159 -42.10 -55.24 -14.88
N ALA A 160 -42.57 -56.41 -15.33
CA ALA A 160 -42.19 -57.71 -14.75
C ALA A 160 -40.94 -58.36 -15.39
N THR A 161 -40.58 -57.98 -16.62
CA THR A 161 -39.45 -58.56 -17.36
C THR A 161 -38.12 -57.93 -16.97
N THR A 162 -38.14 -56.64 -16.65
CA THR A 162 -36.98 -55.85 -16.22
C THR A 162 -36.54 -56.23 -14.81
N ALA A 163 -37.49 -56.49 -13.90
CA ALA A 163 -37.20 -56.97 -12.55
C ALA A 163 -36.60 -58.39 -12.54
N LYS A 164 -36.99 -59.27 -13.48
CA LYS A 164 -36.45 -60.64 -13.60
C LYS A 164 -35.01 -60.67 -14.12
N THR A 165 -34.66 -59.77 -15.02
CA THR A 165 -33.29 -59.64 -15.55
C THR A 165 -32.35 -59.00 -14.54
N ALA A 166 -32.83 -58.07 -13.71
CA ALA A 166 -32.05 -57.50 -12.60
C ALA A 166 -31.71 -58.52 -11.50
N LEU A 167 -32.65 -59.43 -11.17
CA LEU A 167 -32.47 -60.50 -10.17
C LEU A 167 -31.48 -61.60 -10.59
N ASP A 168 -31.41 -61.93 -11.89
CA ASP A 168 -30.53 -62.97 -12.44
C ASP A 168 -29.04 -62.56 -12.44
N LEU A 169 -28.76 -61.26 -12.52
CA LEU A 169 -27.41 -60.70 -12.50
C LEU A 169 -26.89 -60.40 -11.08
N GLY A 170 -27.63 -60.79 -10.04
CA GLY A 170 -27.18 -60.71 -8.65
C GLY A 170 -27.15 -59.30 -8.05
N PHE A 171 -27.85 -58.33 -8.63
CA PHE A 171 -28.01 -57.01 -8.02
C PHE A 171 -29.18 -57.04 -7.01
N PRO A 172 -28.97 -56.61 -5.76
CA PRO A 172 -30.06 -56.47 -4.81
C PRO A 172 -31.05 -55.39 -5.29
N PRO A 173 -32.36 -55.55 -5.03
CA PRO A 173 -33.33 -54.50 -5.35
C PRO A 173 -32.99 -53.25 -4.53
N GLU A 174 -32.87 -52.10 -5.21
CA GLU A 174 -32.62 -50.82 -4.54
C GLU A 174 -33.80 -50.48 -3.61
N ASP A 175 -33.56 -50.58 -2.31
CA ASP A 175 -34.33 -49.82 -1.33
C ASP A 175 -34.01 -48.35 -1.57
N LYS A 176 -35.06 -47.56 -1.83
CA LYS A 176 -34.95 -46.11 -1.95
C LYS A 176 -34.58 -45.52 -0.59
N GLU A 177 -33.35 -45.07 -0.45
CA GLU A 177 -32.96 -44.11 0.57
C GLU A 177 -32.30 -42.89 -0.09
N ASP A 178 -32.99 -41.76 0.01
CA ASP A 178 -32.44 -40.43 -0.26
C ASP A 178 -31.22 -40.20 0.64
N GLY A 179 -30.04 -39.99 0.04
CA GLY A 179 -28.80 -39.80 0.78
C GLY A 179 -27.77 -39.04 -0.05
N ASP A 180 -27.77 -37.73 0.13
CA ASP A 180 -26.85 -36.75 -0.42
C ASP A 180 -25.41 -36.94 0.14
N GLN A 181 -24.41 -36.63 -0.71
CA GLN A 181 -23.00 -36.32 -0.40
C GLN A 181 -22.11 -37.41 0.25
N ASP A 182 -21.18 -37.99 -0.52
CA ASP A 182 -19.74 -37.77 -0.26
C ASP A 182 -18.85 -38.32 -1.40
N SER A 183 -18.20 -37.44 -2.16
CA SER A 183 -17.13 -37.81 -3.10
C SER A 183 -15.91 -36.89 -2.94
N HIS A 184 -15.52 -36.64 -1.69
CA HIS A 184 -14.43 -35.70 -1.38
C HIS A 184 -13.03 -36.32 -1.20
N VAL A 185 -12.82 -37.62 -1.47
CA VAL A 185 -11.60 -38.30 -0.98
C VAL A 185 -10.50 -38.54 -2.04
N VAL A 186 -10.72 -38.29 -3.33
CA VAL A 186 -9.70 -38.64 -4.35
C VAL A 186 -8.75 -37.49 -4.74
N CYS A 187 -9.06 -36.22 -4.43
CA CYS A 187 -8.24 -35.10 -4.92
C CYS A 187 -7.10 -34.61 -3.99
N ILE A 188 -6.97 -35.10 -2.75
CA ILE A 188 -5.94 -34.61 -1.82
C ILE A 188 -4.52 -35.06 -2.23
N GLY A 189 -4.38 -36.18 -2.95
CA GLY A 189 -3.08 -36.74 -3.32
C GLY A 189 -2.27 -35.93 -4.35
N VAL A 190 -2.93 -35.12 -5.20
CA VAL A 190 -2.25 -34.35 -6.26
C VAL A 190 -1.83 -32.95 -5.77
N ALA A 191 -2.51 -32.40 -4.75
CA ALA A 191 -2.19 -31.09 -4.20
C ALA A 191 -0.86 -31.05 -3.40
N ALA A 192 -0.45 -32.17 -2.78
CA ALA A 192 0.77 -32.22 -1.98
C ALA A 192 2.08 -32.23 -2.80
N LEU A 193 2.03 -32.65 -4.08
CA LEU A 193 3.23 -32.75 -4.93
C LEU A 193 3.60 -31.43 -5.63
N LEU A 194 2.68 -30.46 -5.71
CA LEU A 194 2.97 -29.15 -6.32
C LEU A 194 3.44 -28.09 -5.31
N PHE A 195 3.24 -28.30 -4.01
CA PHE A 195 3.67 -27.34 -2.98
C PHE A 195 5.15 -27.46 -2.56
N LEU A 196 5.88 -28.51 -2.98
CA LEU A 196 7.31 -28.70 -2.64
C LEU A 196 8.29 -28.29 -3.75
N LYS A 197 7.81 -27.74 -4.88
CA LYS A 197 8.69 -27.38 -6.02
C LYS A 197 8.99 -25.88 -6.15
N GLU A 198 8.50 -25.05 -5.24
CA GLU A 198 8.64 -23.57 -5.27
C GLU A 198 9.01 -22.97 -3.90
N VAL A 199 9.84 -23.67 -3.12
CA VAL A 199 10.71 -23.10 -2.07
C VAL A 199 12.15 -23.47 -2.39
#